data_AF-A0A7J6EW59-F1
#
_entry.id   AF-A0A7J6EW59-F1
#
_cell.length_a   1.000
_cell.length_b   1.000
_cell.length_c   1.000
_cell.angle_alpha   90.00
_cell.angle_beta   90.00
_cell.angle_gamma   90.00
#
_symmetry.space_group_name_H-M   'P 1'
#
loop_
_entity.id
_entity.type
_entity.pdbx_description
1 polymer ?
#
loop_
_entity_poly.entity_id
_entity_poly.type
_entity_poly.pdbx_seq_one_letter_code
_entity_poly.pdbx_strand_id
1 'polypeptide(L)'
;MGCLQQQCDRSKSCNNLSVYCSREQCDMALLPGRNNMTTISSKCLDVNGPFNYGIYNPVLQVYSSNSLAVKLLYPIFWGLLNLSSFGNELEPTCNWLELIFSCCITIAGLVLFVTLIGNIQVFLHTVMENKKKMQLQYRDLEWWMKRRQIPSHLRGRVRHFQRQSWAAMGGQDEMELIKHFPDGLRRDIRRFLCIDIVKKVPLFHLLDDLILDNICDRLRPLIYSKGEKIVREGDPIKRMSFIVRGRVKRSQRLSKGFLATSTLECGGFLGDELLSWCLCRPFRDRLPASSATFTCVDMIESFVIDAEDLRYVINHFRYKFASERLKRTARYYSSNWRTWGAVVIQLGWRRYRMRTRGISVAPSLDGATAAKNRLTQYAVLFLSLRPHDHLE
;
A
#
# COMPACT_ATOMS: atom_id res chain seq x y z
N MET A 1 52.78 26.07 33.38
CA MET A 1 53.41 27.34 33.83
C MET A 1 53.16 28.38 32.77
N GLY A 2 52.26 29.33 33.02
CA GLY A 2 51.73 30.23 31.97
C GLY A 2 52.70 31.36 31.60
N CYS A 3 52.60 31.85 30.36
CA CYS A 3 53.35 33.02 29.87
C CYS A 3 53.29 34.22 30.83
N LEU A 4 52.14 34.46 31.48
CA LEU A 4 51.96 35.53 32.45
C LEU A 4 52.84 35.38 33.70
N GLN A 5 53.04 34.14 34.17
CA GLN A 5 53.89 33.85 35.32
C GLN A 5 55.37 34.04 34.95
N GLN A 6 55.78 33.56 33.77
CA GLN A 6 57.14 33.73 33.24
C GLN A 6 57.49 35.19 32.93
N GLN A 7 56.51 36.00 32.52
CA GLN A 7 56.67 37.44 32.26
C GLN A 7 56.72 38.24 33.57
N CYS A 8 55.95 37.84 34.59
CA CYS A 8 56.04 38.42 35.93
C CYS A 8 57.36 38.07 36.64
N ASP A 9 57.90 36.86 36.47
CA ASP A 9 59.21 36.49 37.03
C ASP A 9 60.37 37.29 36.40
N ARG A 10 60.20 37.75 35.15
CA ARG A 10 61.18 38.60 34.45
C ARG A 10 61.11 40.08 34.85
N SER A 11 59.98 40.57 35.34
CA SER A 11 59.84 41.95 35.81
C SER A 11 59.98 41.99 37.34
N LYS A 12 61.04 42.61 37.86
CA LYS A 12 61.28 42.76 39.33
C LYS A 12 60.21 43.60 40.07
N SER A 13 59.08 43.91 39.43
CA SER A 13 57.96 44.71 39.95
C SER A 13 56.63 43.95 39.96
N CYS A 14 56.63 42.61 39.99
CA CYS A 14 55.42 41.80 40.20
C CYS A 14 55.35 41.24 41.64
N ASN A 15 55.40 42.10 42.68
CA ASN A 15 55.29 41.60 44.06
C ASN A 15 53.85 41.36 44.55
N ASN A 16 52.82 41.60 43.74
CA ASN A 16 51.41 41.39 44.14
C ASN A 16 50.50 40.99 42.96
N LEU A 17 50.99 40.21 41.98
CA LEU A 17 50.10 39.59 40.99
C LEU A 17 49.79 38.16 41.41
N SER A 18 48.87 38.01 42.37
CA SER A 18 48.21 36.72 42.58
C SER A 18 47.33 36.44 41.37
N VAL A 19 47.84 35.68 40.39
CA VAL A 19 47.05 35.16 39.28
C VAL A 19 46.24 33.96 39.79
N TYR A 20 45.26 34.26 40.64
CA TYR A 20 44.14 33.39 40.99
C TYR A 20 42.90 34.31 41.00
N CYS A 21 42.04 34.27 39.97
CA CYS A 21 40.70 34.88 40.08
C CYS A 21 39.95 34.01 41.11
N SER A 22 39.91 34.50 42.35
CA SER A 22 38.96 34.00 43.35
C SER A 22 37.60 34.64 43.10
N ARG A 23 36.59 33.86 43.43
CA ARG A 23 35.20 33.92 43.04
C ARG A 23 34.52 35.16 43.63
N GLU A 24 34.58 36.30 42.94
CA GLU A 24 33.58 37.39 42.90
C GLU A 24 34.19 38.60 42.17
N GLN A 25 33.55 39.04 41.07
CA GLN A 25 33.94 40.15 40.18
C GLN A 25 35.37 40.12 39.59
N CYS A 26 35.55 39.54 38.39
CA CYS A 26 36.69 39.91 37.54
C CYS A 26 36.29 41.17 36.72
N ASP A 27 36.33 42.36 37.35
CA ASP A 27 36.37 43.64 36.64
C ASP A 27 37.83 44.03 36.41
N MET A 28 38.25 44.05 35.15
CA MET A 28 39.60 44.43 34.73
C MET A 28 39.70 45.96 34.68
N ALA A 29 39.60 46.60 35.85
CA ALA A 29 39.60 48.06 35.95
C ALA A 29 40.65 48.58 36.93
N LEU A 30 41.62 49.28 36.33
CA LEU A 30 42.41 50.42 36.86
C LEU A 30 43.59 50.13 37.81
N LEU A 31 44.78 50.03 37.21
CA LEU A 31 46.03 50.48 37.82
C LEU A 31 46.66 51.62 36.98
N PRO A 32 47.24 52.66 37.61
CA PRO A 32 47.86 53.78 36.92
C PRO A 32 49.26 53.35 36.43
N GLY A 33 49.34 52.98 35.14
CA GLY A 33 50.57 52.49 34.53
C GLY A 33 50.33 51.99 33.10
N ARG A 34 49.80 52.86 32.24
CA ARG A 34 49.17 52.52 30.95
C ARG A 34 50.06 51.85 29.89
N ASN A 35 51.40 51.85 30.06
CA ASN A 35 52.32 51.43 28.99
C ASN A 35 52.91 50.01 29.19
N ASN A 36 52.95 49.49 30.42
CA ASN A 36 53.52 48.18 30.71
C ASN A 36 52.47 47.06 30.78
N MET A 37 51.21 47.37 31.13
CA MET A 37 50.13 46.38 31.18
C MET A 37 49.64 45.98 29.77
N THR A 38 49.57 46.96 28.86
CA THR A 38 49.20 46.74 27.45
C THR A 38 50.24 45.90 26.72
N THR A 39 51.52 46.08 27.03
CA THR A 39 52.63 45.30 26.45
C THR A 39 52.76 43.88 27.02
N ILE A 40 52.28 43.61 28.25
CA ILE A 40 52.21 42.26 28.82
C ILE A 40 51.02 41.50 28.22
N SER A 41 49.84 42.14 28.16
CA SER A 41 48.65 41.58 27.51
C SER A 41 48.90 41.30 26.03
N SER A 42 49.59 42.19 25.30
CA SER A 42 49.87 42.02 23.88
C SER A 42 50.99 41.01 23.57
N LYS A 43 51.78 40.57 24.56
CA LYS A 43 52.84 39.56 24.34
C LYS A 43 52.42 38.15 24.74
N CYS A 44 51.55 38.02 25.74
CA CYS A 44 51.08 36.72 26.21
C CYS A 44 49.71 36.33 25.64
N LEU A 45 48.82 37.24 25.27
CA LEU A 45 47.48 36.91 24.75
C LEU A 45 47.35 37.12 23.23
N ASP A 46 48.48 37.13 22.51
CA ASP A 46 48.50 37.24 21.05
C ASP A 46 48.56 35.85 20.40
N VAL A 47 47.78 35.67 19.33
CA VAL A 47 47.62 34.40 18.60
C VAL A 47 48.92 33.97 17.92
N ASN A 48 49.79 34.93 17.59
CA ASN A 48 51.11 34.71 16.99
C ASN A 48 52.26 34.85 18.00
N GLY A 49 51.96 34.78 19.30
CA GLY A 49 52.95 34.92 20.37
C GLY A 49 53.95 33.75 20.44
N PRO A 50 55.08 33.92 21.14
CA PRO A 50 56.14 32.91 21.25
C PRO A 50 55.80 31.73 22.18
N PHE A 51 54.63 31.73 22.81
CA PHE A 51 54.23 30.73 23.80
C PHE A 51 53.22 29.76 23.18
N ASN A 52 53.55 28.47 23.15
CA ASN A 52 52.66 27.46 22.59
C ASN A 52 51.55 27.11 23.61
N TYR A 53 50.33 27.57 23.34
CA TYR A 53 49.16 27.32 24.17
C TYR A 53 48.45 25.99 23.87
N GLY A 54 48.92 25.22 22.88
CA GLY A 54 48.36 23.92 22.51
C GLY A 54 46.84 23.93 22.37
N ILE A 55 46.16 23.07 23.14
CA ILE A 55 44.69 22.94 23.19
C ILE A 55 43.97 24.26 23.48
N TYR A 56 44.61 25.19 24.20
CA TYR A 56 44.04 26.47 24.60
C TYR A 56 44.25 27.60 23.58
N ASN A 57 44.97 27.36 22.49
CA ASN A 57 45.21 28.37 21.45
C ASN A 57 43.91 28.99 20.89
N PRO A 58 42.84 28.22 20.59
CA PRO A 58 41.57 28.78 20.10
C PRO A 58 40.88 29.69 21.13
N VAL A 59 41.13 29.49 22.43
CA VAL A 59 40.49 30.25 23.52
C VAL A 59 40.96 31.71 23.56
N LEU A 60 42.16 32.01 23.04
CA LEU A 60 42.69 33.37 22.97
C LEU A 60 41.82 34.30 22.11
N GLN A 61 41.17 33.77 21.07
CA GLN A 61 40.27 34.52 20.19
C GLN A 61 38.96 34.92 20.89
N VAL A 62 38.55 34.17 21.93
CA VAL A 62 37.35 34.47 22.72
C VAL A 62 37.61 35.61 23.70
N TYR A 63 38.80 35.61 24.33
CA TYR A 63 39.19 36.63 25.30
C TYR A 63 39.38 38.02 24.68
N SER A 64 39.78 38.11 23.41
CA SER A 64 39.89 39.40 22.71
C SER A 64 38.54 40.01 22.32
N SER A 65 37.45 39.24 22.40
CA SER A 65 36.10 39.65 22.01
C SER A 65 35.24 40.08 23.21
N ASN A 66 34.55 41.23 23.09
CA ASN A 66 33.68 41.78 24.15
C ASN A 66 32.22 41.27 24.11
N SER A 67 31.84 40.48 23.08
CA SER A 67 30.47 40.02 22.90
C SER A 67 30.15 38.79 23.75
N LEU A 68 29.04 38.83 24.50
CA LEU A 68 28.53 37.67 25.25
C LEU A 68 28.18 36.48 24.36
N ALA A 69 27.69 36.74 23.14
CA ALA A 69 27.34 35.67 22.20
C ALA A 69 28.57 34.87 21.75
N VAL A 70 29.71 35.54 21.53
CA VAL A 70 30.97 34.87 21.14
C VAL A 70 31.51 34.02 22.29
N LYS A 71 31.42 34.53 23.53
CA LYS A 71 31.83 33.79 24.73
C LYS A 71 31.01 32.53 24.98
N LEU A 72 29.75 32.47 24.54
CA LEU A 72 28.89 31.31 24.68
C LEU A 72 28.96 30.34 23.48
N LEU A 73 28.94 30.85 22.25
CA LEU A 73 28.88 30.02 21.04
C LEU A 73 30.23 29.36 20.71
N TYR A 74 31.34 30.02 21.00
CA TYR A 74 32.66 29.52 20.62
C TYR A 74 33.06 28.24 21.40
N PRO A 75 32.87 28.13 22.73
CA PRO A 75 33.11 26.87 23.44
C PRO A 75 32.22 25.73 22.96
N ILE A 76 30.96 26.02 22.59
CA ILE A 76 30.02 25.05 22.04
C ILE A 76 30.52 24.56 20.68
N PHE A 77 30.93 25.48 19.80
CA PHE A 77 31.51 25.15 18.50
C PHE A 77 32.79 24.32 18.64
N TRP A 78 33.70 24.72 19.53
CA TRP A 78 34.94 23.99 19.80
C TRP A 78 34.66 22.58 20.33
N GLY A 79 33.71 22.42 21.25
CA GLY A 79 33.30 21.10 21.76
C GLY A 79 32.67 20.22 20.67
N LEU A 80 31.78 20.79 19.85
CA LEU A 80 31.16 20.09 18.73
C LEU A 80 32.21 19.63 17.72
N LEU A 81 33.16 20.49 17.35
CA LEU A 81 34.22 20.20 16.39
C LEU A 81 35.11 19.04 16.85
N ASN A 82 35.53 19.06 18.12
CA ASN A 82 36.38 18.00 18.66
C ASN A 82 35.65 16.67 18.84
N LEU A 83 34.38 16.70 19.22
CA LEU A 83 33.55 15.49 19.32
C LEU A 83 33.22 14.91 17.94
N SER A 84 32.99 15.75 16.91
CA SER A 84 32.65 15.29 15.56
C SER A 84 33.86 14.83 14.74
N SER A 85 35.02 15.44 14.97
CA SER A 85 36.23 15.23 14.16
C SER A 85 37.28 14.37 14.86
N PHE A 86 36.89 13.58 15.87
CA PHE A 86 37.80 12.71 16.64
C PHE A 86 39.01 13.43 17.23
N GLY A 87 38.88 14.71 17.57
CA GLY A 87 39.99 15.48 18.08
C GLY A 87 41.12 15.78 17.09
N ASN A 88 40.86 15.75 15.78
CA ASN A 88 41.87 16.03 14.74
C ASN A 88 42.54 17.41 14.86
N GLU A 89 41.91 18.37 15.54
CA GLU A 89 42.46 19.72 15.77
C GLU A 89 43.03 19.92 17.19
N LEU A 90 43.14 18.83 17.99
CA LEU A 90 43.77 18.89 19.30
C LEU A 90 45.29 18.74 19.16
N GLU A 91 46.00 19.82 19.43
CA GLU A 91 47.46 19.82 19.61
C GLU A 91 47.79 19.87 21.12
N PRO A 92 47.84 18.73 21.83
CA PRO A 92 48.19 18.69 23.25
C PRO A 92 49.65 19.10 23.47
N THR A 93 49.91 19.88 24.52
CA THR A 93 51.28 20.08 25.00
C THR A 93 51.70 18.91 25.92
N CYS A 94 52.96 18.88 26.38
CA CYS A 94 53.47 17.84 27.29
C CYS A 94 52.86 17.86 28.71
N ASN A 95 51.79 18.62 28.95
CA ASN A 95 51.08 18.65 30.22
C ASN A 95 50.18 17.40 30.37
N TRP A 96 50.39 16.62 31.43
CA TRP A 96 49.63 15.39 31.68
C TRP A 96 48.10 15.57 31.72
N LEU A 97 47.62 16.70 32.26
CA LEU A 97 46.18 17.01 32.30
C LEU A 97 45.59 17.27 30.92
N GLU A 98 46.32 17.96 30.04
CA GLU A 98 45.90 18.21 28.64
C GLU A 98 45.86 16.90 27.86
N LEU A 99 46.86 16.03 28.07
CA LEU A 99 46.94 14.73 27.42
C LEU A 99 45.76 13.83 27.82
N ILE A 100 45.47 13.71 29.12
CA ILE A 100 44.36 12.89 29.62
C ILE A 100 43.02 13.44 29.11
N PHE A 101 42.82 14.76 29.16
CA PHE A 101 41.61 15.40 28.65
C PHE A 101 41.41 15.19 27.15
N SER A 102 42.48 15.32 26.36
CA SER A 102 42.47 15.06 24.92
C SER A 102 42.13 13.58 24.62
N CYS A 103 42.73 12.63 25.34
CA CYS A 103 42.38 11.21 25.24
C CYS A 103 40.91 10.94 25.60
N CYS A 104 40.37 11.56 26.65
CA CYS A 104 38.97 11.39 27.02
C CYS A 104 38.00 11.94 25.95
N ILE A 105 38.26 13.13 25.41
CA ILE A 105 37.41 13.75 24.38
C ILE A 105 37.43 12.95 23.08
N THR A 106 38.61 12.50 22.65
CA THR A 106 38.78 11.69 21.43
C THR A 106 38.06 10.35 21.55
N ILE A 107 38.17 9.65 22.69
CA ILE A 107 37.43 8.42 22.96
C ILE A 107 35.92 8.68 23.01
N ALA A 108 35.47 9.74 23.70
CA ALA A 108 34.06 10.10 23.76
C ALA A 108 33.47 10.42 22.37
N GLY A 109 34.20 11.19 21.55
CA GLY A 109 33.82 11.47 20.17
C GLY A 109 33.74 10.21 19.31
N LEU A 110 34.71 9.30 19.44
CA LEU A 110 34.70 8.01 18.74
C LEU A 110 33.47 7.16 19.11
N VAL A 111 33.16 7.04 20.40
CA VAL A 111 31.99 6.28 20.88
C VAL A 111 30.69 6.90 20.38
N LEU A 112 30.55 8.23 20.45
CA LEU A 112 29.36 8.94 19.95
C LEU A 112 29.17 8.71 18.44
N PHE A 113 30.24 8.81 17.66
CA PHE A 113 30.18 8.64 16.21
C PHE A 113 29.84 7.20 15.80
N VAL A 114 30.48 6.19 16.41
CA VAL A 114 30.19 4.78 16.14
C VAL A 114 28.73 4.46 16.48
N THR A 115 28.23 4.98 17.60
CA THR A 115 26.83 4.82 18.01
C THR A 115 25.87 5.49 17.01
N LEU A 116 26.20 6.70 16.56
CA LEU A 116 25.42 7.43 15.57
C LEU A 116 25.36 6.68 14.23
N ILE A 117 26.50 6.16 13.74
CA ILE A 117 26.53 5.33 12.53
C ILE A 117 25.67 4.07 12.69
N GLY A 118 25.81 3.37 13.82
CA GLY A 118 25.03 2.17 14.11
C GLY A 118 23.52 2.45 14.08
N ASN A 119 23.09 3.53 14.73
CA ASN A 119 21.69 3.94 14.74
C ASN A 119 21.18 4.32 13.34
N ILE A 120 21.96 5.06 12.55
CA ILE A 120 21.61 5.40 11.16
C ILE A 120 21.49 4.14 10.31
N GLN A 121 22.42 3.20 10.45
CA GLN A 121 22.38 1.95 9.71
C GLN A 121 21.13 1.13 10.04
N VAL A 122 20.79 0.98 11.33
CA VAL A 122 19.57 0.28 11.76
C VAL A 122 18.33 0.96 11.21
N PHE A 123 18.24 2.29 11.32
CA PHE A 123 17.14 3.08 10.76
C PHE A 123 17.02 2.92 9.24
N LEU A 124 18.13 2.99 8.50
CA LEU A 124 18.11 2.79 7.05
C LEU A 124 17.67 1.36 6.69
N HIS A 125 18.10 0.36 7.45
CA HIS A 125 17.68 -1.02 7.23
C HIS A 125 16.18 -1.20 7.41
N THR A 126 15.58 -0.65 8.48
CA THR A 126 14.14 -0.78 8.72
C THR A 126 13.32 -0.04 7.67
N VAL A 127 13.72 1.18 7.29
CA VAL A 127 13.02 1.97 6.25
C VAL A 127 13.13 1.31 4.87
N MET A 128 14.26 0.67 4.56
CA MET A 128 14.52 0.11 3.23
C MET A 128 14.12 -1.37 3.08
N GLU A 129 13.69 -2.03 4.15
CA GLU A 129 13.40 -3.48 4.16
C GLU A 129 12.39 -3.89 3.07
N ASN A 130 11.24 -3.22 3.04
CA ASN A 130 10.17 -3.53 2.08
C ASN A 130 10.60 -3.30 0.63
N LYS A 131 11.31 -2.19 0.39
CA LYS A 131 11.83 -1.86 -0.94
C LYS A 131 12.88 -2.87 -1.40
N LYS A 132 13.77 -3.29 -0.51
CA LYS A 132 14.78 -4.31 -0.79
C LYS A 132 14.14 -5.67 -1.08
N LYS A 133 13.16 -6.09 -0.28
CA LYS A 133 12.38 -7.32 -0.49
C LYS A 133 11.72 -7.33 -1.86
N MET A 134 11.09 -6.23 -2.24
CA MET A 134 10.48 -6.06 -3.57
C MET A 134 11.50 -6.15 -4.70
N GLN A 135 12.64 -5.46 -4.57
CA GLN A 135 13.71 -5.48 -5.58
C GLN A 135 14.29 -6.88 -5.79
N LEU A 136 14.47 -7.63 -4.70
CA LEU A 136 14.93 -9.02 -4.76
C LEU A 136 13.93 -9.90 -5.50
N GLN A 137 12.64 -9.85 -5.13
CA GLN A 137 11.60 -10.61 -5.82
C GLN A 137 11.49 -10.26 -7.31
N TYR A 138 11.62 -8.97 -7.66
CA TYR A 138 11.63 -8.53 -9.06
C TYR A 138 12.82 -9.10 -9.84
N ARG A 139 14.02 -9.08 -9.24
CA ARG A 139 15.23 -9.63 -9.84
C ARG A 139 15.11 -11.14 -10.06
N ASP A 140 14.60 -11.86 -9.06
CA ASP A 140 14.44 -13.31 -9.12
C ASP A 140 13.41 -13.70 -10.19
N LEU A 141 12.32 -12.94 -10.30
CA LEU A 141 11.32 -13.12 -11.36
C LEU A 141 11.91 -12.85 -12.75
N GLU A 142 12.64 -11.74 -12.95
CA GLU A 142 13.26 -11.42 -14.24
C GLU A 142 14.30 -12.48 -14.64
N TRP A 143 15.10 -12.96 -13.68
CA TRP A 143 16.02 -14.07 -13.88
C TRP A 143 15.26 -15.35 -14.31
N TRP A 144 14.19 -15.70 -13.60
CA TRP A 144 13.37 -16.87 -13.92
C TRP A 144 12.73 -16.75 -15.31
N MET A 145 12.20 -15.58 -15.67
CA MET A 145 11.61 -15.32 -17.00
C MET A 145 12.66 -15.44 -18.11
N LYS A 146 13.90 -14.99 -17.86
CA LYS A 146 15.01 -15.15 -18.80
C LYS A 146 15.42 -16.62 -18.94
N ARG A 147 15.53 -17.36 -17.83
CA ARG A 147 15.89 -18.78 -17.81
C ARG A 147 14.86 -19.65 -18.54
N ARG A 148 13.57 -19.32 -18.43
CA ARG A 148 12.46 -19.98 -19.13
C ARG A 148 12.23 -19.47 -20.56
N GLN A 149 13.05 -18.55 -21.05
CA GLN A 149 12.97 -17.97 -22.39
C GLN A 149 11.58 -17.40 -22.71
N ILE A 150 10.96 -16.72 -21.74
CA ILE A 150 9.62 -16.14 -21.91
C ILE A 150 9.68 -15.02 -22.96
N PRO A 151 8.76 -15.02 -23.95
CA PRO A 151 8.64 -13.98 -24.96
C PRO A 151 8.59 -12.56 -24.38
N SER A 152 9.17 -11.59 -25.10
CA SER A 152 9.27 -10.18 -24.67
C SER A 152 7.91 -9.55 -24.34
N HIS A 153 6.87 -9.86 -25.12
CA HIS A 153 5.51 -9.39 -24.88
C HIS A 153 4.93 -9.88 -23.55
N LEU A 154 5.10 -11.18 -23.23
CA LEU A 154 4.64 -11.73 -21.94
C LEU A 154 5.44 -11.15 -20.78
N ARG A 155 6.74 -10.94 -20.97
CA ARG A 155 7.59 -10.28 -19.96
C ARG A 155 7.14 -8.85 -19.67
N GLY A 156 6.79 -8.10 -20.72
CA GLY A 156 6.21 -6.76 -20.59
C GLY A 156 4.94 -6.76 -19.76
N ARG A 157 4.03 -7.72 -20.02
CA ARG A 157 2.79 -7.89 -19.25
C ARG A 157 3.03 -8.23 -17.78
N VAL A 158 3.95 -9.15 -17.48
CA VAL A 158 4.31 -9.51 -16.10
C VAL A 158 4.87 -8.30 -15.35
N ARG A 159 5.77 -7.53 -15.97
CA ARG A 159 6.31 -6.30 -15.38
C ARG A 159 5.23 -5.25 -15.13
N HIS A 160 4.27 -5.11 -16.05
CA HIS A 160 3.14 -4.19 -15.89
C HIS A 160 2.26 -4.61 -14.70
N PHE A 161 1.92 -5.89 -14.61
CA PHE A 161 1.16 -6.44 -13.48
C PHE A 161 1.87 -6.19 -12.15
N GLN A 162 3.17 -6.46 -12.07
CA GLN A 162 3.93 -6.29 -10.83
C GLN A 162 3.99 -4.83 -10.37
N ARG A 163 4.19 -3.88 -11.30
CA ARG A 163 4.17 -2.44 -10.99
C ARG A 163 2.81 -1.98 -10.47
N GLN A 164 1.72 -2.43 -11.10
CA GLN A 164 0.36 -2.08 -10.68
C GLN A 164 0.00 -2.70 -9.34
N SER A 165 0.28 -3.99 -9.17
CA SER A 165 0.05 -4.71 -7.91
C SER A 165 0.81 -4.06 -6.74
N TRP A 166 2.06 -3.65 -6.95
CA TRP A 166 2.83 -2.90 -5.95
C TRP A 166 2.23 -1.54 -5.62
N ALA A 167 1.77 -0.80 -6.64
CA ALA A 167 1.15 0.51 -6.43
C ALA A 167 -0.18 0.43 -5.66
N ALA A 168 -0.92 -0.68 -5.75
CA ALA A 168 -2.18 -0.87 -5.03
C ALA A 168 -2.01 -1.48 -3.64
N MET A 169 -1.21 -2.55 -3.50
CA MET A 169 -1.09 -3.31 -2.24
C MET A 169 0.20 -3.01 -1.45
N GLY A 170 1.10 -2.17 -1.96
CA GLY A 170 2.43 -1.98 -1.36
C GLY A 170 3.26 -3.27 -1.29
N GLY A 171 2.89 -4.28 -2.08
CA GLY A 171 3.44 -5.64 -2.11
C GLY A 171 3.35 -6.42 -0.81
N GLN A 172 2.37 -6.10 0.03
CA GLN A 172 1.99 -6.92 1.15
C GLN A 172 0.67 -7.63 0.83
N ASP A 173 0.63 -8.95 1.02
CA ASP A 173 -0.59 -9.72 0.85
C ASP A 173 -1.44 -9.57 2.11
N GLU A 174 -2.67 -9.08 1.96
CA GLU A 174 -3.65 -8.96 3.06
C GLU A 174 -3.84 -10.30 3.78
N MET A 175 -3.75 -11.42 3.04
CA MET A 175 -3.95 -12.74 3.62
C MET A 175 -2.75 -13.20 4.47
N GLU A 176 -1.53 -12.77 4.14
CA GLU A 176 -0.34 -13.06 4.96
C GLU A 176 -0.31 -12.21 6.24
N LEU A 177 -0.82 -10.98 6.19
CA LEU A 177 -0.95 -10.12 7.37
C LEU A 177 -1.82 -10.75 8.47
N ILE A 178 -2.95 -11.35 8.07
CA ILE A 178 -3.91 -11.93 9.02
C ILE A 178 -3.62 -13.39 9.37
N LYS A 179 -2.56 -13.99 8.81
CA LYS A 179 -2.23 -15.41 8.96
C LYS A 179 -1.85 -15.81 10.38
N HIS A 180 -1.27 -14.90 11.15
CA HIS A 180 -0.83 -15.13 12.52
C HIS A 180 -1.94 -14.95 13.56
N PHE A 181 -3.10 -14.42 13.16
CA PHE A 181 -4.22 -14.24 14.08
C PHE A 181 -4.96 -15.56 14.33
N PRO A 182 -5.57 -15.72 15.53
CA PRO A 182 -6.48 -16.83 15.80
C PRO A 182 -7.63 -16.89 14.79
N ASP A 183 -8.13 -18.10 14.53
CA ASP A 183 -9.14 -18.36 13.51
C ASP A 183 -10.41 -17.50 13.66
N GLY A 184 -10.86 -17.25 14.89
CA GLY A 184 -12.02 -16.41 15.16
C GLY A 184 -11.82 -14.98 14.65
N LEU A 185 -10.74 -14.33 15.07
CA LEU A 185 -10.42 -12.96 14.67
C LEU A 185 -10.23 -12.83 13.15
N ARG A 186 -9.59 -13.84 12.54
CA ARG A 186 -9.40 -13.88 11.09
C ARG A 186 -10.73 -13.95 10.33
N ARG A 187 -11.70 -14.73 10.82
CA ARG A 187 -13.04 -14.80 10.22
C ARG A 187 -13.78 -13.47 10.36
N ASP A 188 -13.70 -12.82 11.51
CA ASP A 188 -14.36 -11.53 11.75
C ASP A 188 -13.81 -10.43 10.83
N ILE A 189 -12.48 -10.37 10.66
CA ILE A 189 -11.83 -9.44 9.73
C ILE A 189 -12.26 -9.74 8.29
N ARG A 190 -12.21 -11.01 7.86
CA ARG A 190 -12.65 -11.39 6.50
C ARG A 190 -14.09 -10.98 6.25
N ARG A 191 -15.00 -11.30 7.19
CA ARG A 191 -16.41 -10.93 7.12
C ARG A 191 -16.57 -9.43 6.94
N PHE A 192 -15.89 -8.62 7.77
CA PHE A 192 -15.96 -7.15 7.68
C PHE A 192 -15.55 -6.63 6.30
N LEU A 193 -14.50 -7.19 5.69
CA LEU A 193 -13.99 -6.73 4.41
C LEU A 193 -14.88 -7.08 3.21
N CYS A 194 -15.55 -8.24 3.22
CA CYS A 194 -16.26 -8.73 2.04
C CYS A 194 -17.79 -8.75 2.14
N ILE A 195 -18.38 -8.68 3.34
CA ILE A 195 -19.83 -8.88 3.52
C ILE A 195 -20.69 -7.93 2.68
N ASP A 196 -20.32 -6.64 2.62
CA ASP A 196 -21.07 -5.63 1.87
C ASP A 196 -21.07 -5.92 0.37
N ILE A 197 -19.97 -6.45 -0.14
CA ILE A 197 -19.79 -6.76 -1.56
C ILE A 197 -20.55 -8.04 -1.91
N VAL A 198 -20.53 -9.03 -1.02
CA VAL A 198 -21.29 -10.27 -1.18
C VAL A 198 -22.80 -9.98 -1.15
N LYS A 199 -23.26 -9.13 -0.21
CA LYS A 199 -24.68 -8.75 -0.08
C LYS A 199 -25.21 -7.95 -1.27
N LYS A 200 -24.36 -7.29 -2.07
CA LYS A 200 -24.76 -6.67 -3.35
C LYS A 200 -25.29 -7.68 -4.37
N VAL A 201 -24.95 -8.96 -4.23
CA VAL A 201 -25.52 -10.01 -5.08
C VAL A 201 -26.93 -10.34 -4.59
N PRO A 202 -27.98 -10.12 -5.40
CA PRO A 202 -29.36 -10.27 -4.95
C PRO A 202 -29.71 -11.67 -4.42
N LEU A 203 -29.00 -12.70 -4.88
CA LEU A 203 -29.17 -14.07 -4.39
C LEU A 203 -28.66 -14.23 -2.95
N PHE A 204 -27.53 -13.61 -2.61
CA PHE A 204 -26.89 -13.74 -1.30
C PHE A 204 -27.58 -12.89 -0.24
N HIS A 205 -28.27 -11.81 -0.62
CA HIS A 205 -29.11 -11.04 0.29
C HIS A 205 -30.24 -11.87 0.94
N LEU A 206 -30.67 -12.97 0.31
CA LEU A 206 -31.72 -13.86 0.82
C LEU A 206 -31.18 -14.99 1.72
N LEU A 207 -29.87 -15.07 1.93
CA LEU A 207 -29.24 -16.12 2.73
C LEU A 207 -29.08 -15.67 4.18
N ASP A 208 -29.14 -16.64 5.09
CA ASP A 208 -28.89 -16.40 6.51
C ASP A 208 -27.42 -15.98 6.74
N ASP A 209 -27.17 -15.17 7.76
CA ASP A 209 -25.82 -14.69 8.08
C ASP A 209 -24.82 -15.84 8.29
N LEU A 210 -25.24 -16.98 8.85
CA LEU A 210 -24.40 -18.17 8.99
C LEU A 210 -23.84 -18.67 7.64
N ILE A 211 -24.65 -18.63 6.58
CA ILE A 211 -24.23 -19.05 5.24
C ILE A 211 -23.31 -18.01 4.64
N LEU A 212 -23.63 -16.72 4.83
CA LEU A 212 -22.79 -15.62 4.38
C LEU A 212 -21.41 -15.67 5.03
N ASP A 213 -21.33 -16.01 6.32
CA ASP A 213 -20.06 -16.16 7.04
C ASP A 213 -19.21 -17.29 6.45
N ASN A 214 -19.84 -18.42 6.11
CA ASN A 214 -19.17 -19.53 5.45
C ASN A 214 -18.68 -19.19 4.03
N ILE A 215 -19.40 -18.33 3.31
CA ILE A 215 -18.97 -17.81 2.00
C ILE A 215 -17.79 -16.85 2.21
N CYS A 216 -17.91 -15.90 3.15
CA CYS A 216 -16.90 -14.88 3.44
C CYS A 216 -15.57 -15.49 3.87
N ASP A 217 -15.60 -16.56 4.67
CA ASP A 217 -14.38 -17.24 5.11
C ASP A 217 -13.61 -17.92 3.95
N ARG A 218 -14.29 -18.24 2.85
CA ARG A 218 -13.70 -18.89 1.66
C ARG A 218 -13.33 -17.92 0.54
N LEU A 219 -13.64 -16.63 0.69
CA LEU A 219 -13.27 -15.62 -0.29
C LEU A 219 -11.78 -15.33 -0.24
N ARG A 220 -11.19 -15.15 -1.41
CA ARG A 220 -9.78 -14.77 -1.57
C ARG A 220 -9.67 -13.47 -2.35
N PRO A 221 -8.89 -12.49 -1.89
CA PRO A 221 -8.61 -11.30 -2.67
C PRO A 221 -7.79 -11.68 -3.93
N LEU A 222 -8.09 -11.03 -5.04
CA LEU A 222 -7.41 -11.23 -6.31
C LEU A 222 -7.39 -9.93 -7.11
N ILE A 223 -6.22 -9.64 -7.66
CA ILE A 223 -5.97 -8.44 -8.45
C ILE A 223 -5.72 -8.79 -9.92
N TYR A 224 -6.28 -7.97 -10.80
CA TYR A 224 -6.02 -8.03 -12.24
C TYR A 224 -5.46 -6.70 -12.74
N SER A 225 -4.43 -6.77 -13.59
CA SER A 225 -3.89 -5.58 -14.25
C SER A 225 -4.76 -5.11 -15.41
N LYS A 226 -4.61 -3.84 -15.77
CA LYS A 226 -5.31 -3.23 -16.91
C LYS A 226 -5.01 -4.00 -18.21
N GLY A 227 -6.05 -4.22 -19.03
CA GLY A 227 -5.96 -4.90 -20.32
C GLY A 227 -5.89 -6.43 -20.24
N GLU A 228 -5.80 -7.01 -19.04
CA GLU A 228 -5.83 -8.46 -18.86
C GLU A 228 -7.21 -9.05 -19.17
N LYS A 229 -7.22 -10.31 -19.60
CA LYS A 229 -8.45 -11.07 -19.86
C LYS A 229 -8.69 -11.98 -18.67
N ILE A 230 -9.79 -11.76 -17.95
CA ILE A 230 -10.17 -12.56 -16.78
C ILE A 230 -10.59 -13.96 -17.22
N VAL A 231 -11.52 -14.04 -18.18
CA VAL A 231 -12.03 -15.27 -18.77
C VAL A 231 -12.45 -15.01 -20.21
N ARG A 232 -12.29 -16.00 -21.09
CA ARG A 232 -12.73 -15.90 -22.49
C ARG A 232 -14.07 -16.61 -22.66
N GLU A 233 -14.85 -16.16 -23.63
CA GLU A 233 -16.08 -16.82 -24.02
C GLU A 233 -15.81 -18.30 -24.37
N GLY A 234 -16.57 -19.22 -23.78
CA GLY A 234 -16.39 -20.67 -23.95
C GLY A 234 -15.43 -21.34 -22.96
N ASP A 235 -14.58 -20.59 -22.26
CA ASP A 235 -13.67 -21.16 -21.26
C ASP A 235 -14.45 -21.67 -20.03
N PRO A 236 -14.00 -22.76 -19.37
CA PRO A 236 -14.63 -23.25 -18.15
C PRO A 236 -14.46 -22.24 -17.00
N ILE A 237 -15.56 -21.82 -16.40
CA ILE A 237 -15.55 -20.90 -15.27
C ILE A 237 -15.14 -21.69 -14.03
N LYS A 238 -13.98 -21.35 -13.46
CA LYS A 238 -13.45 -21.98 -12.24
C LYS A 238 -13.81 -21.23 -10.98
N ARG A 239 -14.15 -19.94 -11.09
CA ARG A 239 -14.34 -19.05 -9.95
C ARG A 239 -15.40 -18.00 -10.24
N MET A 240 -16.09 -17.56 -9.19
CA MET A 240 -16.99 -16.42 -9.22
C MET A 240 -16.27 -15.23 -8.58
N SER A 241 -16.28 -14.08 -9.25
CA SER A 241 -15.52 -12.88 -8.85
C SER A 241 -16.46 -11.73 -8.51
N PHE A 242 -16.18 -11.03 -7.41
CA PHE A 242 -16.90 -9.84 -6.95
C PHE A 242 -16.00 -8.63 -7.10
N ILE A 243 -16.39 -7.65 -7.92
CA ILE A 243 -15.59 -6.47 -8.21
C ILE A 243 -15.72 -5.49 -7.04
N VAL A 244 -14.63 -5.27 -6.32
CA VAL A 244 -14.56 -4.24 -5.26
C VAL A 244 -14.29 -2.89 -5.90
N ARG A 245 -13.28 -2.85 -6.79
CA ARG A 245 -12.80 -1.64 -7.43
C ARG A 245 -12.41 -1.93 -8.88
N GLY A 246 -12.64 -0.94 -9.76
CA GLY A 246 -12.29 -1.00 -11.16
C GLY A 246 -13.47 -1.36 -12.07
N ARG A 247 -13.20 -1.44 -13.37
CA ARG A 247 -14.21 -1.70 -14.40
C ARG A 247 -13.80 -2.83 -15.32
N VAL A 248 -14.75 -3.72 -15.61
CA VAL A 248 -14.57 -4.85 -16.51
C VAL A 248 -15.43 -4.65 -17.74
N LYS A 249 -14.87 -4.82 -18.93
CA LYS A 249 -15.62 -4.87 -20.18
C LYS A 249 -16.00 -6.31 -20.49
N ARG A 250 -17.30 -6.58 -20.58
CA ARG A 250 -17.89 -7.82 -21.10
C ARG A 250 -18.05 -7.68 -22.61
N SER A 251 -17.56 -8.66 -23.37
CA SER A 251 -17.67 -8.71 -24.83
C SER A 251 -18.21 -10.08 -25.24
N GLN A 252 -19.36 -10.11 -25.89
CA GLN A 252 -20.01 -11.33 -26.38
C GLN A 252 -20.13 -11.28 -27.90
N ARG A 253 -19.79 -12.37 -28.58
CA ARG A 253 -20.00 -12.49 -30.04
C ARG A 253 -21.44 -12.90 -30.33
N LEU A 254 -22.15 -12.09 -31.12
CA LEU A 254 -23.49 -12.42 -31.59
C LEU A 254 -23.43 -13.02 -33.01
N SER A 255 -24.54 -13.68 -33.40
CA SER A 255 -24.73 -14.15 -34.77
C SER A 255 -24.64 -12.96 -35.75
N LYS A 256 -23.96 -13.17 -36.89
CA LYS A 256 -23.59 -12.16 -37.92
C LYS A 256 -22.40 -11.26 -37.60
N GLY A 257 -21.52 -11.63 -36.66
CA GLY A 257 -20.27 -10.91 -36.41
C GLY A 257 -20.40 -9.61 -35.61
N PHE A 258 -21.60 -9.30 -35.12
CA PHE A 258 -21.81 -8.19 -34.19
C PHE A 258 -21.21 -8.52 -32.81
N LEU A 259 -20.57 -7.54 -32.18
CA LEU A 259 -19.99 -7.67 -30.85
C LEU A 259 -20.84 -6.87 -29.86
N ALA A 260 -21.55 -7.54 -28.95
CA ALA A 260 -22.21 -6.86 -27.85
C ALA A 260 -21.20 -6.58 -26.74
N THR A 261 -21.05 -5.32 -26.37
CA THR A 261 -20.17 -4.92 -25.27
C THR A 261 -20.95 -4.23 -24.16
N SER A 262 -20.71 -4.63 -22.93
CA SER A 262 -21.19 -3.94 -21.74
C SER A 262 -20.05 -3.76 -20.74
N THR A 263 -20.15 -2.76 -19.87
CA THR A 263 -19.18 -2.51 -18.80
C THR A 263 -19.81 -2.88 -17.46
N LEU A 264 -19.10 -3.68 -16.67
CA LEU A 264 -19.41 -3.96 -15.28
C LEU A 264 -18.58 -3.02 -14.41
N GLU A 265 -19.26 -2.37 -13.48
CA GLU A 265 -18.68 -1.42 -12.53
C GLU A 265 -18.51 -2.06 -11.14
N CYS A 266 -18.03 -1.27 -10.18
CA CYS A 266 -17.84 -1.69 -8.80
C CYS A 266 -19.15 -2.23 -8.20
N GLY A 267 -19.07 -3.34 -7.45
CA GLY A 267 -20.24 -4.08 -6.95
C GLY A 267 -20.84 -5.06 -7.96
N GLY A 268 -20.38 -5.04 -9.22
CA GLY A 268 -20.68 -6.09 -10.19
C GLY A 268 -20.00 -7.42 -9.84
N PHE A 269 -20.54 -8.51 -10.40
CA PHE A 269 -19.98 -9.85 -10.24
C PHE A 269 -19.87 -10.58 -11.57
N LEU A 270 -18.98 -11.57 -11.61
CA LEU A 270 -18.70 -12.43 -12.76
C LEU A 270 -18.83 -13.89 -12.37
N GLY A 271 -19.22 -14.76 -13.31
CA GLY A 271 -19.31 -16.20 -13.08
C GLY A 271 -20.63 -16.63 -12.44
N ASP A 272 -21.73 -15.91 -12.71
CA ASP A 272 -23.07 -16.25 -12.22
C ASP A 272 -23.54 -17.62 -12.72
N GLU A 273 -22.95 -18.10 -13.81
CA GLU A 273 -23.17 -19.44 -14.34
C GLU A 273 -22.82 -20.53 -13.31
N LEU A 274 -21.85 -20.30 -12.41
CA LEU A 274 -21.51 -21.24 -11.33
C LEU A 274 -22.65 -21.44 -10.33
N LEU A 275 -23.43 -20.40 -10.05
CA LEU A 275 -24.58 -20.51 -9.16
C LEU A 275 -25.63 -21.46 -9.77
N SER A 276 -25.91 -21.29 -11.07
CA SER A 276 -26.83 -22.18 -11.78
C SER A 276 -26.31 -23.62 -11.82
N TRP A 277 -25.01 -23.81 -12.02
CA TRP A 277 -24.37 -25.12 -12.05
C TRP A 277 -24.45 -25.84 -10.70
N CYS A 278 -24.18 -25.15 -9.59
CA CYS A 278 -24.26 -25.74 -8.25
C CYS A 278 -25.70 -26.13 -7.85
N LEU A 279 -26.70 -25.40 -8.37
CA LEU A 279 -28.12 -25.66 -8.11
C LEU A 279 -28.72 -26.75 -9.02
N CYS A 280 -28.08 -27.06 -10.15
CA CYS A 280 -28.55 -28.08 -11.09
C CYS A 280 -28.47 -29.50 -10.50
N ARG A 281 -29.46 -30.33 -10.85
CA ARG A 281 -29.53 -31.77 -10.51
C ARG A 281 -29.98 -32.58 -11.73
N PRO A 282 -29.36 -33.72 -12.05
CA PRO A 282 -28.15 -34.27 -11.42
C PRO A 282 -26.94 -33.35 -11.61
N PHE A 283 -25.94 -33.48 -10.75
CA PHE A 283 -24.73 -32.69 -10.86
C PHE A 283 -24.00 -33.03 -12.17
N ARG A 284 -23.46 -31.99 -12.82
CA ARG A 284 -22.59 -32.15 -13.97
C ARG A 284 -21.17 -31.99 -13.48
N ASP A 285 -20.31 -33.00 -13.67
CA ASP A 285 -18.89 -32.89 -13.28
C ASP A 285 -18.14 -31.82 -14.08
N ARG A 286 -18.66 -31.48 -15.27
CA ARG A 286 -18.10 -30.44 -16.12
C ARG A 286 -18.55 -29.04 -15.67
N LEU A 287 -17.56 -28.17 -15.47
CA LEU A 287 -17.77 -26.74 -15.19
C LEU A 287 -18.52 -26.04 -16.33
N PRO A 288 -19.36 -25.03 -16.01
CA PRO A 288 -20.06 -24.25 -17.02
C PRO A 288 -19.08 -23.42 -17.85
N ALA A 289 -19.39 -23.25 -19.13
CA ALA A 289 -18.64 -22.39 -20.03
C ALA A 289 -19.04 -20.92 -19.84
N SER A 290 -18.07 -20.00 -19.94
CA SER A 290 -18.32 -18.57 -19.84
C SER A 290 -19.18 -18.05 -20.98
N SER A 291 -20.21 -17.27 -20.65
CA SER A 291 -21.13 -16.66 -21.61
C SER A 291 -20.49 -15.54 -22.45
N ALA A 292 -19.40 -14.94 -21.99
CA ALA A 292 -18.74 -13.81 -22.65
C ALA A 292 -17.24 -13.75 -22.31
N THR A 293 -16.51 -12.93 -23.06
CA THR A 293 -15.13 -12.58 -22.76
C THR A 293 -15.10 -11.35 -21.85
N PHE A 294 -14.39 -11.44 -20.73
CA PHE A 294 -14.26 -10.35 -19.77
C PHE A 294 -12.83 -9.81 -19.78
N THR A 295 -12.70 -8.51 -20.02
CA THR A 295 -11.40 -7.81 -20.11
C THR A 295 -11.34 -6.63 -19.17
N CYS A 296 -10.23 -6.48 -18.45
CA CYS A 296 -10.00 -5.40 -17.51
C CYS A 296 -9.80 -4.06 -18.23
N VAL A 297 -10.66 -3.08 -17.97
CA VAL A 297 -10.48 -1.72 -18.50
C VAL A 297 -9.51 -0.93 -17.62
N ASP A 298 -9.67 -1.10 -16.32
CA ASP A 298 -8.83 -0.52 -15.28
C ASP A 298 -8.20 -1.65 -14.45
N MET A 299 -7.29 -1.30 -13.54
CA MET A 299 -6.84 -2.24 -12.51
C MET A 299 -8.04 -2.64 -11.66
N ILE A 300 -8.19 -3.95 -11.39
CA ILE A 300 -9.32 -4.48 -10.64
C ILE A 300 -8.83 -5.16 -9.38
N GLU A 301 -9.47 -4.80 -8.27
CA GLU A 301 -9.41 -5.50 -7.00
C GLU A 301 -10.74 -6.25 -6.85
N SER A 302 -10.67 -7.56 -6.62
CA SER A 302 -11.84 -8.41 -6.55
C SER A 302 -11.70 -9.46 -5.47
N PHE A 303 -12.81 -9.84 -4.83
CA PHE A 303 -12.87 -11.07 -4.04
C PHE A 303 -13.35 -12.20 -4.93
N VAL A 304 -12.81 -13.40 -4.72
CA VAL A 304 -13.09 -14.55 -5.57
C VAL A 304 -13.39 -15.77 -4.73
N ILE A 305 -14.43 -16.52 -5.11
CA ILE A 305 -14.74 -17.84 -4.54
C ILE A 305 -14.54 -18.90 -5.62
N ASP A 306 -13.78 -19.95 -5.28
CA ASP A 306 -13.55 -21.09 -6.17
C ASP A 306 -14.84 -21.94 -6.32
N ALA A 307 -15.02 -22.57 -7.48
CA ALA A 307 -16.20 -23.38 -7.76
C ALA A 307 -16.37 -24.56 -6.78
N GLU A 308 -15.27 -25.13 -6.30
CA GLU A 308 -15.26 -26.22 -5.33
C GLU A 308 -15.76 -25.77 -3.96
N ASP A 309 -15.29 -24.61 -3.49
CA ASP A 309 -15.71 -23.99 -2.24
C ASP A 309 -17.18 -23.59 -2.29
N LEU A 310 -17.63 -22.97 -3.38
CA LEU A 310 -19.03 -22.62 -3.58
C LEU A 310 -19.92 -23.88 -3.60
N ARG A 311 -19.48 -24.94 -4.27
CA ARG A 311 -20.18 -26.24 -4.29
C ARG A 311 -20.28 -26.83 -2.89
N TYR A 312 -19.21 -26.76 -2.09
CA TYR A 312 -19.21 -27.23 -0.70
C TYR A 312 -20.27 -26.50 0.12
N VAL A 313 -20.30 -25.17 0.08
CA VAL A 313 -21.27 -24.35 0.85
C VAL A 313 -22.71 -24.69 0.43
N ILE A 314 -22.99 -24.76 -0.87
CA ILE A 314 -24.34 -25.05 -1.38
C ILE A 314 -24.79 -26.47 -1.01
N ASN A 315 -23.86 -27.42 -0.97
CA ASN A 315 -24.15 -28.79 -0.53
C ASN A 315 -24.40 -28.89 0.96
N HIS A 316 -23.59 -28.19 1.77
CA HIS A 316 -23.73 -28.17 3.22
C HIS A 316 -25.07 -27.54 3.64
N PHE A 317 -25.44 -26.41 3.03
CA PHE A 317 -26.69 -25.69 3.33
C PHE A 317 -27.82 -26.01 2.35
N ARG A 318 -27.90 -27.26 1.89
CA ARG A 318 -28.84 -27.70 0.84
C ARG A 318 -30.30 -27.33 1.14
N TYR A 319 -30.71 -27.36 2.41
CA TYR A 319 -32.07 -27.07 2.83
C TYR A 319 -32.52 -25.65 2.46
N LYS A 320 -31.65 -24.63 2.54
CA LYS A 320 -31.97 -23.26 2.13
C LYS A 320 -31.97 -23.09 0.62
N PHE A 321 -30.99 -23.66 -0.07
CA PHE A 321 -30.89 -23.59 -1.53
C PHE A 321 -31.96 -24.43 -2.26
N ALA A 322 -32.62 -25.34 -1.57
CA ALA A 322 -33.77 -26.07 -2.09
C ALA A 322 -35.05 -25.22 -2.18
N SER A 323 -35.12 -24.09 -1.45
CA SER A 323 -36.31 -23.23 -1.41
C SER A 323 -36.66 -22.68 -2.79
N GLU A 324 -37.97 -22.60 -3.06
CA GLU A 324 -38.45 -22.17 -4.37
C GLU A 324 -38.17 -20.68 -4.63
N ARG A 325 -38.19 -19.86 -3.57
CA ARG A 325 -37.86 -18.43 -3.63
C ARG A 325 -36.43 -18.21 -4.13
N LEU A 326 -35.43 -18.89 -3.55
CA LEU A 326 -34.04 -18.80 -4.00
C LEU A 326 -33.86 -19.30 -5.43
N LYS A 327 -34.52 -20.40 -5.82
CA LYS A 327 -34.49 -20.91 -7.19
C LYS A 327 -35.05 -19.90 -8.20
N ARG A 328 -36.17 -19.23 -7.87
CA ARG A 328 -36.75 -18.18 -8.72
C ARG A 328 -35.80 -16.98 -8.85
N THR A 329 -35.25 -16.49 -7.74
CA THR A 329 -34.27 -15.40 -7.75
C THR A 329 -33.03 -15.75 -8.57
N ALA A 330 -32.48 -16.96 -8.39
CA ALA A 330 -31.33 -17.44 -9.15
C ALA A 330 -31.59 -17.47 -10.66
N ARG A 331 -32.77 -17.97 -11.08
CA ARG A 331 -33.16 -17.97 -12.50
C ARG A 331 -33.37 -16.55 -13.03
N TYR A 332 -33.97 -15.68 -12.22
CA TYR A 332 -34.25 -14.30 -12.63
C TYR A 332 -32.98 -13.50 -12.87
N TYR A 333 -31.95 -13.63 -12.01
CA TYR A 333 -30.70 -12.87 -12.16
C TYR A 333 -29.67 -13.53 -13.07
N SER A 334 -29.83 -14.81 -13.42
CA SER A 334 -28.91 -15.48 -14.33
C SER A 334 -29.00 -14.95 -15.76
N SER A 335 -27.86 -14.56 -16.33
CA SER A 335 -27.77 -14.08 -17.71
C SER A 335 -28.22 -15.14 -18.73
N ASN A 336 -27.99 -16.41 -18.43
CA ASN A 336 -28.34 -17.53 -19.32
C ASN A 336 -29.86 -17.75 -19.37
N TRP A 337 -30.52 -17.71 -18.22
CA TRP A 337 -31.97 -17.89 -18.13
C TRP A 337 -32.73 -16.73 -18.78
N ARG A 338 -32.25 -15.48 -18.63
CA ARG A 338 -32.81 -14.31 -19.33
C ARG A 338 -32.71 -14.46 -20.85
N THR A 339 -31.53 -14.86 -21.34
CA THR A 339 -31.31 -15.09 -22.78
C THR A 339 -32.20 -16.23 -23.30
N TRP A 340 -32.29 -17.33 -22.56
CA TRP A 340 -33.15 -18.46 -22.91
C TRP A 340 -34.63 -18.05 -22.96
N GLY A 341 -35.11 -17.33 -21.95
CA GLY A 341 -36.48 -16.81 -21.91
C GLY A 341 -36.78 -15.91 -23.10
N ALA A 342 -35.88 -14.98 -23.44
CA ALA A 342 -36.01 -14.12 -24.61
C ALA A 342 -36.09 -14.94 -25.93
N VAL A 343 -35.24 -15.95 -26.10
CA VAL A 343 -35.23 -16.82 -27.29
C VAL A 343 -36.54 -17.63 -27.38
N VAL A 344 -37.02 -18.20 -26.28
CA VAL A 344 -38.28 -18.96 -26.25
C VAL A 344 -39.46 -18.08 -26.63
N ILE A 345 -39.53 -16.86 -26.09
CA ILE A 345 -40.57 -15.88 -26.44
C ILE A 345 -40.48 -15.53 -27.93
N GLN A 346 -39.28 -15.26 -28.45
CA GLN A 346 -39.07 -14.95 -29.87
C GLN A 346 -39.47 -16.11 -30.79
N LEU A 347 -39.13 -17.34 -30.44
CA LEU A 347 -39.51 -18.54 -31.20
C LEU A 347 -41.03 -18.78 -31.15
N GLY A 348 -41.64 -18.62 -29.97
CA GLY A 348 -43.09 -18.70 -29.79
C GLY A 348 -43.82 -17.68 -30.67
N TRP A 349 -43.33 -16.43 -30.69
CA TRP A 349 -43.87 -15.38 -31.56
C TRP A 349 -43.70 -15.69 -33.05
N ARG A 350 -42.52 -16.16 -33.48
CA ARG A 350 -42.29 -16.55 -34.88
C ARG A 350 -43.24 -17.68 -35.31
N ARG A 351 -43.45 -18.68 -34.45
CA ARG A 351 -44.42 -19.76 -34.69
C ARG A 351 -45.85 -19.25 -34.78
N TYR A 352 -46.26 -18.36 -33.88
CA TYR A 352 -47.57 -17.72 -33.93
C TYR A 352 -47.76 -16.92 -35.22
N ARG A 353 -46.77 -16.11 -35.61
CA ARG A 353 -46.81 -15.30 -36.82
C ARG A 353 -46.84 -16.15 -38.09
N MET A 354 -46.18 -17.30 -38.13
CA MET A 354 -46.31 -18.25 -39.23
C MET A 354 -47.70 -18.88 -39.30
N ARG A 355 -48.31 -19.22 -38.16
CA ARG A 355 -49.69 -19.75 -38.13
C ARG A 355 -50.74 -18.73 -38.55
N THR A 356 -50.56 -17.46 -38.20
CA THR A 356 -51.53 -16.38 -38.50
C THR A 356 -51.29 -15.69 -39.86
N ARG A 357 -50.13 -15.89 -40.49
CA ARG A 357 -49.84 -15.39 -41.86
C ARG A 357 -49.86 -16.49 -42.93
N GLY A 358 -50.23 -17.71 -42.58
CA GLY A 358 -50.64 -18.72 -43.55
C GLY A 358 -52.07 -18.43 -43.99
N ILE A 359 -52.24 -18.13 -45.28
CA ILE A 359 -53.42 -17.53 -45.95
C ILE A 359 -53.44 -16.01 -45.83
N SER A 360 -53.07 -15.36 -46.93
CA SER A 360 -53.21 -13.93 -47.17
C SER A 360 -54.68 -13.50 -47.05
N VAL A 361 -55.04 -12.89 -45.93
CA VAL A 361 -56.16 -11.95 -45.83
C VAL A 361 -55.65 -10.70 -45.13
N ALA A 362 -55.92 -9.54 -45.73
CA ALA A 362 -55.46 -8.23 -45.27
C ALA A 362 -55.86 -7.96 -43.80
N PRO A 363 -55.03 -7.26 -43.00
CA PRO A 363 -55.33 -7.06 -41.59
C PRO A 363 -56.41 -5.99 -41.40
N SER A 364 -57.50 -6.34 -40.74
CA SER A 364 -58.35 -5.36 -40.06
C SER A 364 -57.62 -4.82 -38.81
N LEU A 365 -57.78 -3.52 -38.58
CA LEU A 365 -56.93 -2.70 -37.70
C LEU A 365 -57.06 -3.05 -36.19
N ASP A 366 -58.09 -3.80 -35.78
CA ASP A 366 -58.44 -4.01 -34.37
C ASP A 366 -57.75 -5.22 -33.70
N GLY A 367 -57.25 -6.20 -34.47
CA GLY A 367 -56.60 -7.39 -33.92
C GLY A 367 -55.13 -7.18 -33.52
N ALA A 368 -54.47 -6.18 -34.11
CA ALA A 368 -53.04 -5.93 -33.93
C ALA A 368 -52.71 -5.29 -32.57
N THR A 369 -53.60 -4.44 -32.04
CA THR A 369 -53.48 -3.81 -30.72
C THR A 369 -53.69 -4.81 -29.60
N ALA A 370 -54.68 -5.71 -29.70
CA ALA A 370 -54.91 -6.77 -28.73
C ALA A 370 -53.74 -7.78 -28.66
N ALA A 371 -53.16 -8.15 -29.81
CA ALA A 371 -51.99 -9.04 -29.86
C ALA A 371 -50.71 -8.36 -29.32
N LYS A 372 -50.51 -7.08 -29.60
CA LYS A 372 -49.40 -6.27 -29.06
C LYS A 372 -49.53 -6.13 -27.54
N ASN A 373 -50.75 -5.96 -27.01
CA ASN A 373 -51.03 -5.89 -25.58
C ASN A 373 -50.80 -7.21 -24.84
N ARG A 374 -51.04 -8.36 -25.48
CA ARG A 374 -50.71 -9.67 -24.89
C ARG A 374 -49.20 -9.93 -24.86
N LEU A 375 -48.47 -9.49 -25.88
CA LEU A 375 -47.01 -9.60 -25.91
C LEU A 375 -46.34 -8.68 -24.89
N THR A 376 -46.86 -7.46 -24.71
CA THR A 376 -46.43 -6.60 -23.60
C THR A 376 -46.81 -7.23 -22.27
N GLN A 377 -47.98 -7.86 -22.11
CA GLN A 377 -48.31 -8.59 -20.88
C GLN A 377 -47.38 -9.76 -20.59
N TYR A 378 -47.00 -10.58 -21.57
CA TYR A 378 -46.02 -11.66 -21.36
C TYR A 378 -44.61 -11.13 -21.11
N ALA A 379 -44.18 -10.08 -21.82
CA ALA A 379 -42.89 -9.43 -21.57
C ALA A 379 -42.86 -8.74 -20.19
N VAL A 380 -43.97 -8.11 -19.80
CA VAL A 380 -44.21 -7.53 -18.47
C VAL A 380 -44.15 -8.64 -17.43
N LEU A 381 -44.78 -9.80 -17.61
CA LEU A 381 -44.70 -10.91 -16.64
C LEU A 381 -43.26 -11.37 -16.36
N PHE A 382 -42.34 -11.26 -17.33
CA PHE A 382 -40.91 -11.56 -17.16
C PHE A 382 -40.07 -10.37 -16.71
N LEU A 383 -40.55 -9.14 -16.88
CA LEU A 383 -39.86 -7.89 -16.52
C LEU A 383 -40.38 -7.26 -15.21
N SER A 384 -41.58 -7.61 -14.76
CA SER A 384 -42.35 -6.87 -13.74
C SER A 384 -42.51 -7.58 -12.41
N LEU A 385 -41.96 -8.78 -12.25
CA LEU A 385 -41.92 -9.44 -10.94
C LEU A 385 -40.49 -9.45 -10.47
N ARG A 386 -40.06 -8.33 -9.90
CA ARG A 386 -38.90 -8.35 -9.01
C ARG A 386 -39.34 -9.13 -7.77
N PRO A 387 -38.51 -10.02 -7.22
CA PRO A 387 -38.85 -10.81 -6.03
C PRO A 387 -39.07 -9.98 -4.74
N HIS A 388 -39.07 -8.65 -4.82
CA HIS A 388 -39.31 -7.71 -3.73
C HIS A 388 -40.67 -7.00 -3.80
N ASP A 389 -41.45 -7.11 -4.88
CA ASP A 389 -42.72 -6.37 -5.04
C ASP A 389 -43.90 -7.03 -4.28
N HIS A 390 -43.63 -7.71 -3.17
CA HIS A 390 -44.64 -8.37 -2.32
C HIS A 390 -44.52 -7.96 -0.84
N LEU A 391 -43.65 -7.01 -0.52
CA LEU A 391 -43.36 -6.58 0.86
C LEU A 391 -43.34 -5.05 1.01
N GLU A 392 -44.03 -4.33 0.14
CA GLU A 392 -44.49 -2.96 0.39
C GLU A 392 -46.01 -2.88 0.22
#